data_AF-A0A958MC82-F1
#
_entry.id   AF-A0A958MC82-F1
#
_cell.length_a   1.000
_cell.length_b   1.000
_cell.length_c   1.000
_cell.angle_alpha   90.00
_cell.angle_beta   90.00
_cell.angle_gamma   90.00
#
_symmetry.space_group_name_H-M   'P 1'
#
loop_
_entity.id
_entity.type
_entity.pdbx_description
1 polymer ?
#
loop_
_entity_poly.entity_id
_entity_poly.type
_entity_poly.pdbx_seq_one_letter_code
_entity_poly.pdbx_strand_id
1 'polypeptide(L)'
;MNVKSTRGMSLVEIIVAVGIFGIVSVVLSTAFVEMMKSQKNVENRDRANDFATSFGRMLYNDGTCSSLFCNPNGAGACQNTFILPAKGSPEELELKTNMPGINAPELKAGVEVDRGIAIRSLTIEDSGMAPQPVLVGTATYNKVNVRVTLVLDLLNMQNGAGAGTQAGAPNDGVVGTVAPRFYDLPMYIDPGTRQIIGCKVEMTTQDSCALLGAEVDPVTGLCKPQQQCMMFGHYITSVCDTPRTTSCPPPVPNAISRKLACPVGSIASQTGKFVNSWTESCGKKCSFRVTNTQEYFICLRCTQ
;
A
#
# COMPACT_ATOMS: atom_id res chain seq x y z
N MET A 1 34.04 61.67 -20.40
CA MET A 1 33.84 60.70 -21.48
C MET A 1 32.36 60.42 -21.61
N ASN A 2 31.72 60.99 -22.63
CA ASN A 2 30.31 60.78 -22.94
C ASN A 2 30.21 59.60 -23.90
N VAL A 3 29.76 58.44 -23.43
CA VAL A 3 29.44 57.30 -24.28
C VAL A 3 28.06 57.56 -24.90
N LYS A 4 28.03 58.26 -26.04
CA LYS A 4 26.82 58.39 -26.88
C LYS A 4 26.60 57.08 -27.64
N SER A 5 25.78 56.19 -27.07
CA SER A 5 25.23 55.04 -27.79
C SER A 5 24.39 55.53 -28.98
N THR A 6 24.86 55.25 -30.20
CA THR A 6 24.30 55.76 -31.47
C THR A 6 23.74 54.66 -32.37
N ARG A 7 23.43 53.48 -31.82
CA ARG A 7 22.66 52.45 -32.52
C ARG A 7 21.30 52.31 -31.84
N GLY A 8 20.33 53.08 -32.30
CA GLY A 8 18.93 52.82 -31.98
C GLY A 8 18.58 51.44 -32.52
N MET A 9 18.05 50.56 -31.66
CA MET A 9 17.59 49.24 -32.08
C MET A 9 16.53 49.40 -33.17
N SER A 10 16.67 48.63 -34.24
CA SER A 10 15.66 48.59 -35.30
C SER A 10 14.36 48.03 -34.72
N LEU A 11 13.21 48.54 -35.16
CA LEU A 11 11.88 48.02 -34.77
C LEU A 11 11.79 46.48 -34.93
N VAL A 12 12.49 45.94 -35.94
CA VAL A 12 12.58 44.50 -36.20
C VAL A 12 13.31 43.75 -35.09
N GLU A 13 14.39 44.31 -34.53
CA GLU A 13 15.13 43.68 -33.43
C GLU A 13 14.29 43.61 -32.15
N ILE A 14 13.48 44.65 -31.90
CA ILE A 14 12.57 44.69 -30.75
C ILE A 14 11.47 43.61 -30.89
N ILE A 15 10.88 43.46 -32.07
CA ILE A 15 9.83 42.44 -32.32
C ILE A 15 10.41 41.02 -32.19
N VAL A 16 11.61 40.77 -32.71
CA VAL A 16 12.28 39.47 -32.59
C VAL A 16 12.61 39.18 -31.12
N ALA A 17 13.12 40.16 -30.37
CA ALA A 17 13.40 40.00 -28.95
C ALA A 17 12.11 39.65 -28.17
N VAL A 18 11.02 40.40 -28.37
CA VAL A 18 9.73 40.13 -27.71
C VAL A 18 9.17 38.75 -28.08
N GLY A 19 9.30 38.33 -29.34
CA GLY A 19 8.88 37.00 -29.79
C GLY A 19 9.66 35.88 -29.10
N ILE A 20 10.99 36.01 -29.01
CA ILE A 20 11.85 35.04 -28.32
C ILE A 20 11.52 35.01 -26.82
N PHE A 21 11.39 36.17 -26.17
CA PHE A 21 11.02 36.25 -24.76
C PHE A 21 9.62 35.67 -24.49
N GLY A 22 8.66 35.86 -25.40
CA GLY A 22 7.34 35.26 -25.31
C GLY A 22 7.39 33.74 -25.36
N ILE A 23 8.13 33.16 -26.31
CA ILE A 23 8.29 31.70 -26.42
C ILE A 23 9.02 31.13 -25.20
N VAL A 24 10.12 31.76 -24.77
CA VAL A 24 10.86 31.33 -23.57
C VAL A 24 9.97 31.39 -22.32
N SER A 25 9.15 32.42 -22.17
CA SER A 25 8.22 32.57 -21.05
C SER A 25 7.17 31.46 -21.04
N VAL A 26 6.63 31.09 -22.21
CA VAL A 26 5.66 29.98 -22.32
C VAL A 26 6.32 28.64 -21.97
N VAL A 27 7.52 28.37 -22.49
CA VAL A 27 8.26 27.13 -22.21
C VAL A 27 8.58 27.02 -20.72
N LEU A 28 9.08 28.09 -20.11
CA LEU A 28 9.33 28.12 -18.66
C LEU A 28 8.03 27.90 -17.87
N SER A 29 6.94 28.55 -18.27
CA SER A 29 5.64 28.38 -17.61
C SER A 29 5.17 26.92 -17.66
N THR A 30 5.33 26.23 -18.81
CA THR A 30 4.98 24.80 -18.91
C THR A 30 5.83 23.92 -18.00
N ALA A 31 7.15 24.16 -17.94
CA ALA A 31 8.05 23.42 -17.05
C ALA A 31 7.72 23.63 -15.56
N PHE A 32 7.38 24.87 -15.17
CA PHE A 32 6.93 25.16 -13.80
C PHE A 32 5.61 24.44 -13.46
N VAL A 33 4.66 24.37 -14.39
CA VAL A 33 3.41 23.63 -14.18
C VAL A 33 3.66 22.14 -13.99
N GLU A 34 4.56 21.53 -14.77
CA GLU A 34 4.93 20.12 -14.60
C GLU A 34 5.66 19.86 -13.28
N MET A 35 6.60 20.74 -12.90
CA MET A 35 7.30 20.66 -11.62
C MET A 35 6.33 20.76 -10.44
N MET A 36 5.38 21.70 -10.46
CA MET A 36 4.36 21.82 -9.40
C MET A 36 3.46 20.59 -9.32
N LYS A 37 3.07 20.00 -10.46
CA LYS A 37 2.31 18.73 -10.49
C LYS A 37 3.14 17.59 -9.88
N SER A 38 4.42 17.52 -10.20
CA SER A 38 5.32 16.50 -9.66
C SER A 38 5.50 16.64 -8.13
N GLN A 39 5.75 17.86 -7.63
CA GLN A 39 5.85 18.14 -6.20
C GLN A 39 4.56 17.76 -5.45
N LYS A 40 3.39 18.11 -6.00
CA LYS A 40 2.09 17.75 -5.42
C LYS A 40 1.87 16.24 -5.36
N ASN A 41 2.31 15.50 -6.38
CA ASN A 41 2.25 14.03 -6.36
C ASN A 41 3.18 13.41 -5.32
N VAL A 42 4.36 13.98 -5.09
CA VAL A 42 5.29 13.56 -4.03
C VAL A 42 4.66 13.83 -2.66
N GLU A 43 4.13 15.04 -2.43
CA GLU A 43 3.47 15.40 -1.19
C GLU A 43 2.28 14.47 -0.87
N ASN A 44 1.43 14.18 -1.85
CA ASN A 44 0.31 13.25 -1.67
C ASN A 44 0.78 11.82 -1.35
N ARG A 45 1.90 11.37 -1.92
CA ARG A 45 2.50 10.06 -1.58
C ARG A 45 3.03 10.02 -0.16
N ASP A 46 3.71 11.07 0.27
CA ASP A 46 4.23 11.18 1.62
C ASP A 46 3.09 11.17 2.64
N ARG A 47 2.04 11.97 2.40
CA ARG A 47 0.82 11.96 3.22
C ARG A 47 0.12 10.60 3.23
N ALA A 48 0.03 9.91 2.10
CA ALA A 48 -0.58 8.59 2.05
C ALA A 48 0.24 7.55 2.85
N ASN A 49 1.57 7.67 2.83
CA ASN A 49 2.45 6.85 3.66
C ASN A 49 2.31 7.19 5.15
N ASP A 50 2.19 8.46 5.51
CA ASP A 50 1.97 8.91 6.89
C ASP A 50 0.62 8.45 7.42
N PHE A 51 -0.44 8.56 6.61
CA PHE A 51 -1.77 8.03 6.93
C PHE A 51 -1.71 6.52 7.14
N ALA A 52 -1.13 5.77 6.20
CA ALA A 52 -1.03 4.32 6.32
C ALA A 52 -0.23 3.92 7.57
N THR A 53 0.88 4.59 7.85
CA THR A 53 1.70 4.34 9.04
C THR A 53 0.93 4.63 10.32
N SER A 54 0.18 5.74 10.36
CA SER A 54 -0.65 6.13 11.50
C SER A 54 -1.80 5.15 11.72
N PHE A 55 -2.44 4.72 10.64
CA PHE A 55 -3.46 3.68 10.66
C PHE A 55 -2.91 2.36 11.21
N GLY A 56 -1.72 1.94 10.75
CA GLY A 56 -1.01 0.77 11.28
C GLY A 56 -0.73 0.90 12.78
N ARG A 57 -0.20 2.04 13.24
CA ARG A 57 0.04 2.29 14.68
C ARG A 57 -1.22 2.17 15.53
N MET A 58 -2.37 2.57 14.99
CA MET A 58 -3.64 2.41 15.69
C MET A 58 -4.11 0.97 15.77
N LEU A 59 -3.94 0.21 14.69
CA LEU A 59 -4.20 -1.23 14.71
C LEU A 59 -3.28 -1.96 15.70
N TYR A 60 -2.03 -1.49 15.84
CA TYR A 60 -1.09 -1.96 16.86
C TYR A 60 -1.21 -1.20 18.20
N ASN A 61 -2.36 -0.61 18.54
CA ASN A 61 -2.64 -0.14 19.88
C ASN A 61 -3.84 -0.90 20.45
N ASP A 62 -3.68 -1.59 21.58
CA ASP A 62 -4.72 -2.49 22.12
C ASP A 62 -6.05 -1.77 22.33
N GLY A 63 -6.00 -0.58 22.93
CA GLY A 63 -7.21 0.21 23.21
C GLY A 63 -7.88 0.70 21.94
N THR A 64 -7.09 1.20 20.98
CA THR A 64 -7.62 1.73 19.72
C THR A 64 -8.11 0.61 18.80
N CYS A 65 -7.33 -0.44 18.58
CA CYS A 65 -7.73 -1.60 17.79
C CYS A 65 -8.97 -2.25 18.37
N SER A 66 -8.98 -2.50 19.68
CA SER A 66 -10.19 -3.01 20.33
C SER A 66 -11.32 -2.03 20.08
N SER A 67 -11.20 -0.71 20.29
CA SER A 67 -12.30 0.23 20.01
C SER A 67 -12.81 0.25 18.56
N LEU A 68 -11.95 -0.03 17.58
CA LEU A 68 -12.32 -0.08 16.15
C LEU A 68 -13.17 -1.32 15.83
N PHE A 69 -12.86 -2.45 16.46
CA PHE A 69 -13.56 -3.72 16.26
C PHE A 69 -14.59 -4.01 17.36
N CYS A 70 -14.52 -3.31 18.51
CA CYS A 70 -15.16 -3.57 19.81
C CYS A 70 -15.13 -2.32 20.74
N ASN A 71 -16.22 -1.55 20.87
CA ASN A 71 -16.23 -0.39 21.79
C ASN A 71 -16.10 -0.82 23.29
N PRO A 72 -15.14 -0.28 24.07
CA PRO A 72 -14.77 -0.79 25.41
C PRO A 72 -15.69 -0.42 26.58
N ASN A 73 -16.75 0.36 26.40
CA ASN A 73 -17.48 0.96 27.53
C ASN A 73 -18.65 0.14 28.12
N GLY A 74 -18.74 -1.16 27.87
CA GLY A 74 -19.76 -1.95 28.55
C GLY A 74 -19.58 -3.44 28.41
N ALA A 75 -19.78 -4.14 29.53
CA ALA A 75 -20.17 -5.53 29.51
C ALA A 75 -21.45 -5.67 28.64
N GLY A 76 -21.29 -6.07 27.36
CA GLY A 76 -22.37 -6.75 26.64
C GLY A 76 -22.79 -6.30 25.24
N ALA A 77 -22.19 -5.30 24.57
CA ALA A 77 -22.56 -5.06 23.16
C ALA A 77 -21.44 -4.45 22.32
N CYS A 78 -20.81 -5.29 21.49
CA CYS A 78 -20.04 -4.81 20.34
C CYS A 78 -21.01 -4.12 19.37
N GLN A 79 -20.90 -2.80 19.17
CA GLN A 79 -21.73 -2.13 18.17
C GLN A 79 -21.38 -2.57 16.74
N ASN A 80 -20.13 -2.99 16.52
CA ASN A 80 -19.71 -3.71 15.33
C ASN A 80 -19.39 -5.14 15.76
N THR A 81 -20.37 -6.04 15.70
CA THR A 81 -20.11 -7.49 15.82
C THR A 81 -19.45 -7.96 14.53
N PHE A 82 -18.16 -7.65 14.35
CA PHE A 82 -17.45 -8.10 13.16
C PHE A 82 -17.15 -9.60 13.29
N ILE A 83 -17.66 -10.39 12.36
CA ILE A 83 -17.39 -11.83 12.26
C ILE A 83 -16.18 -11.98 11.36
N LEU A 84 -15.12 -12.62 11.85
CA LEU A 84 -13.93 -12.84 11.03
C LEU A 84 -14.30 -13.76 9.86
N PRO A 85 -14.12 -13.33 8.59
CA PRO A 85 -14.46 -14.13 7.43
C PRO A 85 -13.63 -15.41 7.38
N ALA A 86 -14.06 -16.36 6.55
CA ALA A 86 -13.35 -17.61 6.38
C ALA A 86 -11.95 -17.38 5.76
N LYS A 87 -11.06 -18.34 5.96
CA LYS A 87 -9.72 -18.32 5.38
C LYS A 87 -9.80 -18.21 3.84
N GLY A 88 -9.08 -17.24 3.28
CA GLY A 88 -9.01 -17.00 1.84
C GLY A 88 -10.21 -16.27 1.24
N SER A 89 -11.14 -15.78 2.07
CA SER A 89 -12.23 -14.90 1.64
C SER A 89 -12.07 -13.53 2.30
N PRO A 90 -11.25 -12.63 1.75
CA PRO A 90 -11.14 -11.27 2.28
C PRO A 90 -12.48 -10.56 2.20
N GLU A 91 -12.84 -9.86 3.28
CA GLU A 91 -14.08 -9.09 3.39
C GLU A 91 -13.77 -7.59 3.45
N GLU A 92 -14.60 -6.75 2.84
CA GLU A 92 -14.48 -5.30 2.97
C GLU A 92 -14.82 -4.87 4.39
N LEU A 93 -13.98 -3.99 4.92
CA LEU A 93 -14.07 -3.54 6.29
C LEU A 93 -14.55 -2.09 6.32
N GLU A 94 -15.61 -1.84 7.09
CA GLU A 94 -16.10 -0.51 7.40
C GLU A 94 -15.80 -0.18 8.88
N LEU A 95 -14.84 0.72 9.11
CA LEU A 95 -14.44 1.09 10.47
C LEU A 95 -14.98 2.47 10.83
N LYS A 96 -15.76 2.56 11.90
CA LYS A 96 -16.11 3.85 12.50
C LYS A 96 -14.91 4.39 13.26
N THR A 97 -14.56 5.65 13.03
CA THR A 97 -13.37 6.25 13.61
C THR A 97 -13.61 7.68 14.07
N ASN A 98 -13.01 8.03 15.21
CA ASN A 98 -12.90 9.42 15.69
C ASN A 98 -11.43 9.86 15.68
N MET A 99 -10.67 9.43 14.67
CA MET A 99 -9.26 9.73 14.55
C MET A 99 -9.00 11.24 14.51
N PRO A 100 -8.19 11.80 15.43
CA PRO A 100 -7.79 13.19 15.33
C PRO A 100 -6.99 13.40 14.03
N GLY A 101 -7.44 14.34 13.20
CA GLY A 101 -6.80 14.68 11.93
C GLY A 101 -7.37 13.98 10.70
N ILE A 102 -8.30 13.04 10.86
CA ILE A 102 -9.02 12.43 9.73
C ILE A 102 -10.43 13.01 9.69
N ASN A 103 -10.78 13.61 8.56
CA ASN A 103 -12.08 14.28 8.40
C ASN A 103 -13.22 13.30 8.05
N ALA A 104 -12.93 12.00 8.02
CA ALA A 104 -13.88 10.96 7.70
C ALA A 104 -14.38 10.25 8.98
N PRO A 105 -15.71 10.21 9.22
CA PRO A 105 -16.29 9.49 10.37
C PRO A 105 -16.20 7.97 10.22
N GLU A 106 -16.01 7.49 8.99
CA GLU A 106 -15.94 6.08 8.63
C GLU A 106 -14.78 5.86 7.66
N LEU A 107 -14.00 4.81 7.86
CA LEU A 107 -13.02 4.30 6.92
C LEU A 107 -13.64 3.15 6.15
N LYS A 108 -13.85 3.36 4.85
CA LYS A 108 -14.30 2.33 3.90
C LYS A 108 -13.84 2.69 2.51
N ALA A 109 -13.95 1.75 1.57
CA ALA A 109 -13.63 1.99 0.18
C ALA A 109 -14.38 3.23 -0.38
N GLY A 110 -13.69 4.03 -1.18
CA GLY A 110 -14.17 5.28 -1.77
C GLY A 110 -14.12 6.51 -0.87
N VAL A 111 -13.80 6.40 0.42
CA VAL A 111 -13.75 7.56 1.33
C VAL A 111 -12.43 8.31 1.22
N GLU A 112 -12.49 9.63 1.03
CA GLU A 112 -11.35 10.53 1.13
C GLU A 112 -10.97 10.73 2.61
N VAL A 113 -9.77 10.30 2.97
CA VAL A 113 -9.28 10.30 4.36
C VAL A 113 -8.45 11.55 4.69
N ASP A 114 -7.76 12.07 3.68
CA ASP A 114 -7.02 13.32 3.74
C ASP A 114 -6.94 13.90 2.32
N ARG A 115 -6.75 15.23 2.22
CA ARG A 115 -6.80 16.02 0.98
C ARG A 115 -6.04 15.34 -0.15
N GLY A 116 -6.78 14.76 -1.10
CA GLY A 116 -6.21 14.07 -2.27
C GLY A 116 -5.84 12.60 -2.05
N ILE A 117 -6.31 11.96 -1.00
CA ILE A 117 -6.07 10.54 -0.68
C ILE A 117 -7.40 9.88 -0.33
N ALA A 118 -7.76 8.84 -1.08
CA ALA A 118 -8.94 8.02 -0.79
C ALA A 118 -8.55 6.58 -0.49
N ILE A 119 -9.34 5.92 0.35
CA ILE A 119 -9.24 4.47 0.55
C ILE A 119 -9.79 3.81 -0.71
N ARG A 120 -8.95 3.09 -1.44
CA ARG A 120 -9.39 2.27 -2.56
C ARG A 120 -10.04 0.98 -2.06
N SER A 121 -9.37 0.30 -1.13
CA SER A 121 -9.88 -0.90 -0.50
C SER A 121 -9.33 -1.00 0.92
N LEU A 122 -10.18 -1.41 1.84
CA LEU A 122 -9.82 -1.79 3.18
C LEU A 122 -10.44 -3.15 3.43
N THR A 123 -9.62 -4.19 3.55
CA THR A 123 -10.11 -5.56 3.70
C THR A 123 -9.50 -6.25 4.90
N ILE A 124 -10.18 -7.28 5.38
CA ILE A 124 -9.75 -8.11 6.49
C ILE A 124 -9.89 -9.58 6.11
N GLU A 125 -8.89 -10.39 6.46
CA GLU A 125 -8.92 -11.84 6.22
C GLU A 125 -8.24 -12.63 7.35
N ASP A 126 -8.69 -13.86 7.54
CA ASP A 126 -8.00 -14.84 8.38
C ASP A 126 -6.71 -15.30 7.66
N SER A 127 -5.56 -15.04 8.29
CA SER A 127 -4.23 -15.42 7.75
C SER A 127 -4.05 -16.94 7.61
N GLY A 128 -4.95 -17.73 8.19
CA GLY A 128 -4.95 -19.18 8.11
C GLY A 128 -4.10 -19.86 9.17
N MET A 129 -3.74 -19.10 10.22
CA MET A 129 -3.29 -19.54 11.54
C MET A 129 -4.17 -20.67 12.09
N ALA A 130 -3.63 -21.79 12.58
CA ALA A 130 -4.45 -22.68 13.41
C ALA A 130 -4.88 -21.91 14.68
N PRO A 131 -6.19 -21.84 15.00
CA PRO A 131 -6.65 -21.12 16.19
C PRO A 131 -6.01 -21.70 17.45
N GLN A 132 -5.48 -20.84 18.31
CA GLN A 132 -4.88 -21.24 19.59
C GLN A 132 -5.84 -20.90 20.73
N PRO A 133 -6.27 -21.86 21.55
CA PRO A 133 -7.12 -21.57 22.70
C PRO A 133 -6.32 -20.76 23.73
N VAL A 134 -6.89 -19.65 24.19
CA VAL A 134 -6.30 -18.77 25.20
C VAL A 134 -7.34 -18.48 26.26
N LEU A 135 -6.97 -18.65 27.53
CA LEU A 135 -7.80 -18.28 28.66
C LEU A 135 -7.60 -16.79 28.96
N VAL A 136 -8.67 -16.00 28.89
CA VAL A 136 -8.67 -14.58 29.27
C VAL A 136 -9.69 -14.40 30.40
N GLY A 137 -9.18 -14.21 31.61
CA GLY A 137 -10.02 -14.28 32.82
C GLY A 137 -10.54 -15.70 33.03
N THR A 138 -11.86 -15.86 33.00
CA THR A 138 -12.54 -17.16 33.16
C THR A 138 -13.07 -17.74 31.84
N ALA A 139 -12.96 -16.99 30.74
CA ALA A 139 -13.46 -17.40 29.43
C ALA A 139 -12.32 -17.88 28.53
N THR A 140 -12.62 -18.85 27.67
CA THR A 140 -11.69 -19.37 26.66
C THR A 140 -12.02 -18.78 25.30
N TYR A 141 -11.03 -18.15 24.67
CA TYR A 141 -11.14 -17.57 23.34
C TYR A 141 -10.18 -18.27 22.38
N ASN A 142 -10.43 -18.13 21.09
CA ASN A 142 -9.49 -18.56 20.06
C ASN A 142 -8.64 -17.36 19.64
N LYS A 143 -7.34 -17.47 19.77
CA LYS A 143 -6.38 -16.53 19.20
C LYS A 143 -6.10 -16.91 17.77
N VAL A 144 -6.27 -15.95 16.87
CA VAL A 144 -6.04 -16.09 15.42
C VAL A 144 -5.22 -14.90 14.93
N ASN A 145 -4.49 -15.08 13.85
CA ASN A 145 -3.83 -13.97 13.17
C ASN A 145 -4.71 -13.49 12.02
N VAL A 146 -4.92 -12.18 11.97
CA VAL A 146 -5.78 -11.51 11.01
C VAL A 146 -4.94 -10.55 10.19
N ARG A 147 -5.16 -10.53 8.89
CA ARG A 147 -4.52 -9.60 7.98
C ARG A 147 -5.48 -8.51 7.59
N VAL A 148 -5.14 -7.26 7.88
CA VAL A 148 -5.83 -6.07 7.36
C VAL A 148 -5.04 -5.53 6.18
N THR A 149 -5.67 -5.41 5.02
CA THR A 149 -5.06 -4.85 3.81
C THR A 149 -5.63 -3.48 3.52
N LEU A 150 -4.77 -2.47 3.45
CA LEU A 150 -5.12 -1.10 3.08
C LEU A 150 -4.51 -0.76 1.72
N VAL A 151 -5.34 -0.31 0.79
CA VAL A 151 -4.92 0.25 -0.50
C VAL A 151 -5.46 1.67 -0.62
N LEU A 152 -4.59 2.61 -0.98
CA LEU A 152 -4.92 4.02 -1.10
C LEU A 152 -4.78 4.48 -2.55
N ASP A 153 -5.72 5.31 -3.00
CA ASP A 153 -5.62 6.04 -4.25
C ASP A 153 -5.25 7.51 -3.98
N LEU A 154 -4.42 8.05 -4.87
CA LEU A 154 -4.04 9.45 -4.92
C LEU A 154 -4.98 10.15 -5.90
N LEU A 155 -5.67 11.19 -5.43
CA LEU A 155 -6.64 11.96 -6.22
C LEU A 155 -6.02 13.25 -6.77
N ASN A 156 -6.47 13.65 -7.96
CA ASN A 156 -6.11 14.90 -8.58
C ASN A 156 -6.88 16.06 -7.92
N MET A 157 -6.28 16.73 -6.94
CA MET A 157 -6.86 17.91 -6.31
C MET A 157 -6.88 19.17 -7.22
N GLN A 158 -6.89 19.04 -8.54
CA GLN A 158 -7.02 20.18 -9.46
C GLN A 158 -8.48 20.62 -9.66
N ASN A 159 -9.44 19.74 -9.38
CA ASN A 159 -10.85 20.09 -9.35
C ASN A 159 -11.26 20.20 -7.89
N GLY A 160 -11.20 21.41 -7.34
CA GLY A 160 -11.64 21.69 -5.97
C GLY A 160 -13.13 21.42 -5.81
N ALA A 161 -13.51 20.19 -5.50
CA ALA A 161 -14.73 19.92 -4.78
C ALA A 161 -14.41 20.09 -3.30
N GLY A 162 -15.07 21.06 -2.65
CA GLY A 162 -14.87 21.34 -1.24
C GLY A 162 -15.12 20.08 -0.39
N ALA A 163 -14.35 19.97 0.70
CA ALA A 163 -14.58 18.97 1.73
C ALA A 163 -16.07 18.97 2.15
N GLY A 164 -16.82 17.94 1.75
CA GLY A 164 -18.21 17.76 2.19
C GLY A 164 -19.22 17.32 1.13
N THR A 165 -18.90 17.29 -0.17
CA THR A 165 -19.82 16.73 -1.17
C THR A 165 -19.59 15.24 -1.38
N GLN A 166 -20.62 14.44 -1.13
CA GLN A 166 -20.67 13.00 -1.36
C GLN A 166 -20.11 12.61 -2.72
N ALA A 167 -19.22 11.60 -2.69
CA ALA A 167 -18.82 10.69 -3.76
C ALA A 167 -19.28 11.06 -5.17
N GLY A 168 -18.48 11.86 -5.87
CA GLY A 168 -18.36 11.71 -7.31
C GLY A 168 -17.86 10.30 -7.63
N ALA A 169 -18.22 9.76 -8.80
CA ALA A 169 -17.93 8.38 -9.18
C ALA A 169 -16.47 7.98 -8.89
N PRO A 170 -16.21 6.76 -8.37
CA PRO A 170 -14.95 6.36 -7.73
C PRO A 170 -13.68 6.36 -8.61
N ASN A 171 -13.77 6.80 -9.87
CA ASN A 171 -12.66 6.78 -10.82
C ASN A 171 -12.34 8.16 -11.43
N ASP A 172 -13.14 9.20 -11.19
CA ASP A 172 -12.85 10.53 -11.73
C ASP A 172 -11.79 11.23 -10.89
N GLY A 173 -10.53 11.10 -11.31
CA GLY A 173 -9.41 11.86 -10.75
C GLY A 173 -8.31 11.04 -10.09
N VAL A 174 -8.31 9.71 -10.15
CA VAL A 174 -7.20 8.90 -9.61
C VAL A 174 -5.94 9.12 -10.46
N VAL A 175 -4.89 9.70 -9.86
CA VAL A 175 -3.59 9.93 -10.51
C VAL A 175 -2.58 8.83 -10.23
N GLY A 176 -2.82 8.03 -9.19
CA GLY A 176 -1.99 6.88 -8.87
C GLY A 176 -2.56 6.08 -7.71
N THR A 177 -2.05 4.86 -7.54
CA THR A 177 -2.39 3.98 -6.43
C THR A 177 -1.11 3.73 -5.63
N VAL A 178 -1.21 3.81 -4.31
CA VAL A 178 -0.10 3.49 -3.39
C VAL A 178 -0.01 1.97 -3.24
N ALA A 179 1.21 1.46 -3.08
CA ALA A 179 1.43 0.03 -2.84
C ALA A 179 0.59 -0.44 -1.64
N PRO A 180 -0.09 -1.61 -1.74
CA PRO A 180 -0.86 -2.16 -0.63
C PRO A 180 -0.03 -2.27 0.66
N ARG A 181 -0.67 -1.96 1.78
CA ARG A 181 -0.12 -2.12 3.12
C ARG A 181 -0.83 -3.25 3.82
N PHE A 182 -0.06 -4.16 4.41
CA PHE A 182 -0.56 -5.33 5.11
C PHE A 182 -0.23 -5.18 6.60
N TYR A 183 -1.23 -5.36 7.44
CA TYR A 183 -1.09 -5.35 8.90
C TYR A 183 -1.55 -6.70 9.42
N ASP A 184 -0.59 -7.52 9.83
CA ASP A 184 -0.86 -8.79 10.47
C ASP A 184 -0.94 -8.60 11.99
N LEU A 185 -2.08 -8.98 12.58
CA LEU A 185 -2.45 -8.67 13.95
C LEU A 185 -3.00 -9.93 14.65
N PRO A 186 -2.55 -10.25 15.88
CA PRO A 186 -3.21 -11.25 16.69
C PRO A 186 -4.54 -10.70 17.22
N MET A 187 -5.62 -11.44 17.03
CA MET A 187 -6.95 -11.11 17.53
C MET A 187 -7.55 -12.28 18.29
N TYR A 188 -8.37 -11.98 19.30
CA TYR A 188 -9.19 -12.96 19.97
C TYR A 188 -10.56 -13.02 19.31
N ILE A 189 -10.96 -14.22 18.94
CA ILE A 189 -12.30 -14.50 18.43
C ILE A 189 -13.05 -15.44 19.37
N ASP A 190 -14.36 -15.28 19.41
CA ASP A 190 -15.25 -16.25 20.04
C ASP A 190 -15.19 -17.57 19.24
N PRO A 191 -14.95 -18.72 19.91
CA PRO A 191 -14.79 -20.00 19.22
C PRO A 191 -16.07 -20.50 18.54
N GLY A 192 -17.25 -20.09 19.01
CA GLY A 192 -18.54 -20.49 18.44
C GLY A 192 -19.00 -19.59 17.30
N THR A 193 -18.82 -18.27 17.44
CA THR A 193 -19.35 -17.29 16.48
C THR A 193 -18.31 -16.71 15.51
N ARG A 194 -17.01 -16.92 15.76
CA ARG A 194 -15.88 -16.23 15.09
C ARG A 194 -15.95 -14.70 15.20
N GLN A 195 -16.74 -14.17 16.14
CA GLN A 195 -16.80 -12.74 16.39
C GLN A 195 -15.48 -12.27 16.99
N ILE A 196 -14.94 -11.16 16.50
CA ILE A 196 -13.76 -10.52 17.10
C ILE A 196 -14.19 -9.93 18.46
N ILE A 197 -13.50 -10.36 19.52
CA ILE A 197 -13.76 -9.93 20.91
C ILE A 197 -12.73 -8.90 21.38
N GLY A 198 -11.55 -8.90 20.78
CA GLY A 198 -10.53 -7.90 21.05
C GLY A 198 -9.26 -8.12 20.24
N CYS A 199 -8.43 -7.09 20.19
CA CYS A 199 -7.09 -7.19 19.64
C CYS A 199 -6.09 -7.54 20.74
N LYS A 200 -5.04 -8.29 20.42
CA LYS A 200 -3.88 -8.45 21.29
C LYS A 200 -2.65 -7.93 20.56
N VAL A 201 -2.21 -6.74 20.94
CA VAL A 201 -1.03 -6.07 20.40
C VAL A 201 0.24 -6.58 21.05
N GLU A 202 0.16 -7.13 22.26
CA GLU A 202 1.25 -7.89 22.85
C GLU A 202 1.50 -9.18 22.03
N MET A 203 2.25 -9.02 20.96
CA MET A 203 2.90 -10.10 20.25
C MET A 203 3.87 -10.74 21.21
N THR A 204 3.50 -11.91 21.72
CA THR A 204 4.47 -12.77 22.39
C THR A 204 5.52 -13.17 21.36
N THR A 205 6.70 -13.60 21.84
CA THR A 205 7.71 -14.18 20.95
C THR A 205 7.11 -15.31 20.11
N GLN A 206 6.19 -16.10 20.70
CA GLN A 206 5.46 -17.16 20.00
C GLN A 206 4.62 -16.67 18.83
N ASP A 207 3.95 -15.52 18.99
CA ASP A 207 3.16 -14.91 17.91
C ASP A 207 4.04 -14.36 16.82
N SER A 208 5.15 -13.73 17.21
CA SER A 208 6.14 -13.19 16.30
C SER A 208 6.75 -14.30 15.45
N CYS A 209 7.08 -15.44 16.07
CA CYS A 209 7.58 -16.59 15.33
C CYS A 209 6.49 -17.18 14.42
N ALA A 210 5.27 -17.36 14.92
CA ALA A 210 4.17 -17.93 14.13
C ALA A 210 3.85 -17.06 12.89
N LEU A 211 3.87 -15.73 13.03
CA LEU A 211 3.71 -14.79 11.91
C LEU A 211 4.79 -14.95 10.83
N LEU A 212 5.99 -15.36 11.23
CA LEU A 212 7.11 -15.64 10.33
C LEU A 212 7.11 -17.09 9.80
N GLY A 213 6.09 -17.90 10.12
CA GLY A 213 6.07 -19.33 9.81
C GLY A 213 7.10 -20.14 10.61
N ALA A 214 7.46 -19.65 11.78
CA ALA A 214 8.45 -20.22 12.70
C ALA A 214 7.80 -20.67 14.02
N GLU A 215 8.51 -21.50 14.76
CA GLU A 215 8.19 -21.89 16.13
C GLU A 215 9.21 -21.27 17.09
N VAL A 216 8.82 -21.08 18.35
CA VAL A 216 9.78 -20.67 19.39
C VAL A 216 10.60 -21.89 19.77
N ASP A 217 11.92 -21.77 19.68
CA ASP A 217 12.84 -22.74 20.26
C ASP A 217 12.71 -22.66 21.80
N PRO A 218 12.28 -23.74 22.47
CA PRO A 218 12.06 -23.74 23.91
C PRO A 218 13.35 -23.53 24.72
N VAL A 219 14.53 -23.76 24.12
CA VAL A 219 15.84 -23.61 24.80
C VAL A 219 16.35 -22.18 24.69
N THR A 220 16.33 -21.61 23.48
CA THR A 220 16.92 -20.28 23.22
C THR A 220 15.91 -19.15 23.34
N GLY A 221 14.61 -19.44 23.29
CA GLY A 221 13.55 -18.45 23.21
C GLY A 221 13.52 -17.67 21.90
N LEU A 222 14.28 -18.10 20.87
CA LEU A 222 14.33 -17.46 19.56
C LEU A 222 13.38 -18.15 18.56
N CYS A 223 13.01 -17.44 17.50
CA CYS A 223 12.26 -18.02 16.40
C CYS A 223 13.12 -19.00 15.61
N LYS A 224 12.80 -20.28 15.72
CA LYS A 224 13.33 -21.34 14.88
C LYS A 224 12.30 -21.64 13.78
N PRO A 225 12.65 -21.51 12.49
CA PRO A 225 11.70 -21.84 11.42
C PRO A 225 11.20 -23.29 11.58
N GLN A 226 9.90 -23.52 11.40
CA GLN A 226 9.23 -24.82 11.62
C GLN A 226 9.88 -25.95 10.80
N GLN A 227 10.47 -25.58 9.67
CA GLN A 227 11.36 -26.42 8.89
C GLN A 227 12.66 -25.66 8.70
N GLN A 228 13.81 -26.35 8.73
CA GLN A 228 15.07 -25.74 8.29
C GLN A 228 14.99 -25.52 6.78
N CYS A 229 14.32 -24.46 6.38
CA CYS A 229 14.22 -24.01 5.01
C CYS A 229 15.42 -23.12 4.74
N MET A 230 16.37 -23.62 3.94
CA MET A 230 17.45 -22.79 3.43
C MET A 230 17.00 -22.08 2.16
N MET A 231 17.36 -20.81 2.02
CA MET A 231 17.16 -20.09 0.76
C MET A 231 18.04 -20.72 -0.32
N PHE A 232 17.39 -21.27 -1.35
CA PHE A 232 18.00 -21.99 -2.45
C PHE A 232 17.82 -21.23 -3.77
N GLY A 233 18.18 -19.95 -3.74
CA GLY A 233 18.08 -18.99 -4.84
C GLY A 233 16.79 -18.18 -4.85
N HIS A 234 16.65 -17.35 -5.88
CA HIS A 234 15.48 -16.48 -6.12
C HIS A 234 15.28 -16.32 -7.63
N TYR A 235 14.09 -15.90 -8.07
CA TYR A 235 13.84 -15.46 -9.45
C TYR A 235 12.80 -14.34 -9.46
N ILE A 236 12.78 -13.58 -10.55
CA ILE A 236 11.85 -12.46 -10.74
C ILE A 236 11.09 -12.71 -12.03
N THR A 237 9.77 -12.75 -11.95
CA THR A 237 8.92 -12.67 -13.14
C THR A 237 8.62 -11.20 -13.42
N SER A 238 8.55 -10.83 -14.69
CA SER A 238 8.17 -9.48 -15.09
C SER A 238 7.20 -9.57 -16.26
N VAL A 239 6.06 -8.92 -16.13
CA VAL A 239 5.01 -8.88 -17.14
C VAL A 239 4.62 -7.42 -17.38
N CYS A 240 4.68 -6.99 -18.64
CA CYS A 240 4.11 -5.72 -19.06
C CYS A 240 2.73 -5.95 -19.69
N ASP A 241 1.78 -5.07 -19.38
CA ASP A 241 0.43 -5.07 -19.96
C ASP A 241 0.42 -4.82 -21.49
N THR A 242 1.48 -4.19 -22.01
CA THR A 242 1.60 -3.80 -23.41
C THR A 242 2.67 -4.63 -24.13
N PRO A 243 2.30 -5.52 -25.07
CA PRO A 243 3.22 -6.47 -25.73
C PRO A 243 4.20 -5.82 -26.73
N ARG A 244 4.16 -4.48 -26.90
CA ARG A 244 4.96 -3.73 -27.88
C ARG A 244 6.13 -2.96 -27.28
N THR A 245 6.43 -3.15 -26.00
CA THR A 245 7.47 -2.39 -25.30
C THR A 245 8.80 -3.13 -25.32
N THR A 246 9.86 -2.47 -25.82
CA THR A 246 11.23 -3.00 -25.74
C THR A 246 11.91 -2.67 -24.41
N SER A 247 11.29 -1.80 -23.63
CA SER A 247 11.75 -1.29 -22.33
C SER A 247 11.30 -2.12 -21.15
N CYS A 248 10.43 -3.12 -21.36
CA CYS A 248 9.96 -3.96 -20.27
C CYS A 248 11.17 -4.68 -19.64
N PRO A 249 11.47 -4.45 -18.35
CA PRO A 249 12.52 -5.19 -17.66
C PRO A 249 12.41 -6.69 -17.91
N PRO A 250 13.48 -7.36 -18.35
CA PRO A 250 13.42 -8.80 -18.59
C PRO A 250 13.23 -9.53 -17.26
N PRO A 251 12.51 -10.67 -17.25
CA PRO A 251 12.44 -11.51 -16.08
C PRO A 251 13.83 -12.06 -15.73
N VAL A 252 14.14 -12.20 -14.44
CA VAL A 252 15.44 -12.66 -13.95
C VAL A 252 15.33 -14.14 -13.58
N PRO A 253 15.94 -15.06 -14.33
CA PRO A 253 15.89 -16.49 -14.02
C PRO A 253 16.68 -16.79 -12.74
N ASN A 254 16.30 -17.87 -12.06
CA ASN A 254 17.03 -18.36 -10.91
C ASN A 254 18.46 -18.73 -11.32
N ALA A 255 19.45 -18.24 -10.57
CA ALA A 255 20.86 -18.43 -10.90
C ALA A 255 21.31 -19.91 -10.91
N ILE A 256 20.64 -20.76 -10.13
CA ILE A 256 20.96 -22.19 -9.99
C ILE A 256 20.25 -22.99 -11.09
N SER A 257 18.92 -22.84 -11.22
CA SER A 257 18.13 -23.63 -12.19
C SER A 257 18.20 -23.08 -13.61
N ARG A 258 18.64 -21.82 -13.79
CA ARG A 258 18.58 -21.04 -15.03
C ARG A 258 17.17 -20.91 -15.62
N LYS A 259 16.14 -21.12 -14.82
CA LYS A 259 14.72 -21.05 -15.20
C LYS A 259 13.98 -20.02 -14.34
N LEU A 260 12.81 -19.57 -14.81
CA LEU A 260 11.85 -18.79 -14.01
C LEU A 260 11.05 -19.69 -13.06
N ALA A 261 11.77 -20.55 -12.34
CA ALA A 261 11.22 -21.53 -11.43
C ALA A 261 12.29 -21.94 -10.40
N CYS A 262 11.83 -22.40 -9.25
CA CYS A 262 12.72 -22.91 -8.22
C CYS A 262 13.43 -24.20 -8.64
N PRO A 263 14.67 -24.43 -8.14
CA PRO A 263 15.36 -25.70 -8.35
C PRO A 263 14.56 -26.88 -7.77
N VAL A 264 14.78 -28.07 -8.34
CA VAL A 264 14.13 -29.31 -7.88
C VAL A 264 14.38 -29.52 -6.38
N GLY A 265 13.33 -29.87 -5.63
CA GLY A 265 13.38 -30.04 -4.18
C GLY A 265 13.28 -28.74 -3.38
N SER A 266 12.96 -27.62 -4.02
CA SER A 266 12.65 -26.34 -3.37
C SER A 266 11.23 -25.89 -3.73
N ILE A 267 10.62 -25.09 -2.87
CA ILE A 267 9.28 -24.50 -3.06
C ILE A 267 9.44 -22.99 -3.32
N ALA A 268 8.70 -22.46 -4.28
CA ALA A 268 8.66 -21.02 -4.53
C ALA A 268 7.75 -20.32 -3.51
N SER A 269 8.25 -19.28 -2.85
CA SER A 269 7.46 -18.39 -2.02
C SER A 269 7.54 -16.98 -2.58
N GLN A 270 6.38 -16.36 -2.85
CA GLN A 270 6.32 -14.99 -3.34
C GLN A 270 6.61 -14.04 -2.17
N THR A 271 7.72 -13.30 -2.27
CA THR A 271 8.16 -12.37 -1.22
C THR A 271 7.80 -10.93 -1.49
N GLY A 272 7.39 -10.61 -2.71
CA GLY A 272 7.06 -9.25 -3.08
C GLY A 272 6.39 -9.15 -4.43
N LYS A 273 5.63 -8.08 -4.59
CA LYS A 273 5.04 -7.65 -5.85
C LYS A 273 5.27 -6.15 -6.00
N PHE A 274 5.93 -5.76 -7.07
CA PHE A 274 6.18 -4.37 -7.39
C PHE A 274 5.48 -4.04 -8.70
N VAL A 275 4.63 -3.01 -8.66
CA VAL A 275 3.94 -2.52 -9.85
C VAL A 275 4.47 -1.13 -10.14
N ASN A 276 5.09 -0.96 -11.29
CA ASN A 276 5.55 0.34 -11.77
C ASN A 276 4.81 0.69 -13.05
N SER A 277 4.49 1.97 -13.23
CA SER A 277 3.91 2.44 -14.48
C SER A 277 4.61 3.69 -14.96
N TRP A 278 4.94 3.72 -16.25
CA TRP A 278 5.53 4.87 -16.91
C TRP A 278 4.84 5.11 -18.26
N THR A 279 5.08 6.29 -18.84
CA THR A 279 4.54 6.64 -20.15
C THR A 279 5.66 6.54 -21.17
N GLU A 280 5.43 5.79 -22.24
CA GLU A 280 6.35 5.71 -23.37
C GLU A 280 5.83 6.48 -24.55
N SER A 281 6.73 7.16 -25.25
CA SER A 281 6.42 7.82 -26.51
C SER A 281 6.69 6.88 -27.68
N CYS A 282 5.65 6.57 -28.46
CA CYS A 282 5.74 5.91 -29.77
C CYS A 282 5.96 6.90 -30.93
N GLY A 283 6.26 8.17 -30.62
CA GLY A 283 6.48 9.23 -31.60
C GLY A 283 5.85 10.57 -31.17
N LYS A 284 5.98 11.59 -32.03
CA LYS A 284 5.62 13.00 -31.71
C LYS A 284 4.19 13.23 -31.21
N LYS A 285 3.25 12.33 -31.47
CA LYS A 285 1.83 12.45 -31.08
C LYS A 285 1.28 11.18 -30.43
N CYS A 286 2.15 10.23 -30.09
CA CYS A 286 1.74 8.92 -29.63
C CYS A 286 2.46 8.66 -28.32
N SER A 287 1.68 8.47 -27.26
CA SER A 287 2.18 7.98 -25.98
C SER A 287 1.19 6.97 -25.42
N PHE A 288 1.70 5.92 -24.82
CA PHE A 288 0.87 4.96 -24.08
C PHE A 288 1.49 4.70 -22.72
N ARG A 289 0.63 4.34 -21.76
CA ARG A 289 1.05 3.94 -20.44
C ARG A 289 1.45 2.47 -20.49
N VAL A 290 2.60 2.18 -19.89
CA VAL A 290 3.11 0.83 -19.68
C VAL A 290 3.00 0.53 -18.21
N THR A 291 2.37 -0.59 -17.86
CA THR A 291 2.33 -1.09 -16.49
C THR A 291 3.16 -2.36 -16.42
N ASN A 292 4.26 -2.31 -15.68
CA ASN A 292 5.06 -3.47 -15.38
C ASN A 292 4.70 -4.02 -14.00
N THR A 293 4.41 -5.32 -13.96
CA THR A 293 4.29 -6.08 -12.72
C THR A 293 5.50 -6.98 -12.57
N GLN A 294 6.28 -6.76 -11.52
CA GLN A 294 7.36 -7.64 -11.10
C GLN A 294 6.92 -8.44 -9.88
N GLU A 295 7.11 -9.75 -9.93
CA GLU A 295 6.89 -10.62 -8.77
C GLU A 295 8.21 -11.27 -8.38
N TYR A 296 8.52 -11.17 -7.10
CA TYR A 296 9.78 -11.63 -6.51
C TYR A 296 9.49 -12.95 -5.81
N PHE A 297 10.24 -13.98 -6.18
CA PHE A 297 10.13 -15.30 -5.59
C PHE A 297 11.44 -15.70 -4.97
N ILE A 298 11.41 -16.16 -3.73
CA ILE A 298 12.51 -16.90 -3.12
C ILE A 298 12.21 -18.39 -3.22
N CYS A 299 13.27 -19.17 -3.37
CA CYS A 299 13.19 -20.62 -3.38
C CYS A 299 13.61 -21.14 -2.02
N LEU A 300 12.74 -21.90 -1.36
CA LEU A 300 13.00 -22.45 -0.04
C LEU A 300 13.16 -23.96 -0.15
N ARG A 301 14.30 -24.48 0.29
CA ARG A 301 14.54 -25.91 0.41
C ARG A 301 14.45 -26.30 1.88
N CYS A 302 13.35 -26.94 2.23
CA CYS A 302 13.08 -27.39 3.58
C CYS A 302 13.51 -28.84 3.72
N THR A 303 14.37 -29.15 4.69
CA THR A 303 14.66 -30.53 5.08
C THR A 303 13.42 -31.08 5.78
N GLN A 304 12.81 -32.11 5.18
CA GLN A 304 11.78 -32.92 5.86
C GLN A 304 12.39 -33.69 7.04
#